data_AF-A0A2J0MEP6-F1
#
_entry.id   AF-A0A2J0MEP6-F1
#
_cell.length_a   1.000
_cell.length_b   1.000
_cell.length_c   1.000
_cell.angle_alpha   90.00
_cell.angle_beta   90.00
_cell.angle_gamma   90.00
#
_symmetry.space_group_name_H-M   'P 1'
#
loop_
_entity.id
_entity.type
_entity.pdbx_description
1 polymer ?
#
loop_
_entity_poly.entity_id
_entity_poly.type
_entity_poly.pdbx_seq_one_letter_code
_entity_poly.pdbx_strand_id
1 'polypeptide(L)'
;MTKILLQDMVRVKTSIRERPTSQFTGGGKEKIPDDIKKNSKGSKYRIYFVALISVIFLLFALSFLFSGAKITVIPKVKDVSLNTSLSAIKNSNTESFSFDLVVISGEEKKVIQGGEEKDVAVAAQGIVLIYNSFSSSPQTLDIDTRLEGSNGKIYKTNKKIVVPGITKDDKPGSVEVGIYGAGTGDEYNSTPLDFKIFGFKGTPKYSKFYARSKGDITGGFKGKSSLVSSLDKTIAVSELKTILETKLLKKVTDQIPSGFILFKDAVFLDIDDQNVNFTPDKDGNTSVNIKGTLFGFLFDEKKLTKKIAGDIIDEYDGSEIYMPNIRDLVFSLIDKEDISFVDVKNIDFTLSGSPKIIWKVDETKFATDLLSKKKSDFNQVLVQYPNIDSAVLVIRPFWKSSFPEKSENIEIIVNYPK
;
A
#
# COMPACT_ATOMS: atom_id res chain seq x y z
N MET A 1 -65.07 0.94 -21.89
CA MET A 1 -65.82 0.03 -21.01
C MET A 1 -65.12 0.00 -19.65
N THR A 2 -65.91 -0.06 -18.56
CA THR A 2 -65.53 -0.45 -17.16
C THR A 2 -64.38 0.34 -16.52
N LYS A 3 -64.57 1.38 -15.68
CA LYS A 3 -65.39 1.60 -14.45
C LYS A 3 -64.91 0.77 -13.23
N ILE A 4 -64.84 1.48 -12.09
CA ILE A 4 -64.75 1.09 -10.65
C ILE A 4 -63.31 1.25 -10.07
N LEU A 5 -62.99 2.33 -9.36
CA LEU A 5 -63.38 2.80 -8.00
C LEU A 5 -62.62 2.07 -6.87
N LEU A 6 -61.86 2.85 -6.07
CA LEU A 6 -62.04 3.01 -4.62
C LEU A 6 -61.04 4.08 -4.11
N GLN A 7 -61.53 5.32 -4.06
CA GLN A 7 -61.04 6.35 -3.13
C GLN A 7 -61.95 6.27 -1.90
N ASP A 8 -61.38 6.13 -0.70
CA ASP A 8 -62.14 6.34 0.53
C ASP A 8 -61.67 7.63 1.19
N MET A 9 -62.62 8.56 1.26
CA MET A 9 -62.54 9.88 1.85
C MET A 9 -62.79 9.80 3.37
N VAL A 10 -61.92 10.45 4.13
CA VAL A 10 -62.19 10.81 5.53
C VAL A 10 -63.24 11.92 5.58
N ARG A 11 -64.42 11.63 6.15
CA ARG A 11 -65.45 12.63 6.43
C ARG A 11 -65.34 13.12 7.88
N VAL A 12 -65.00 14.39 8.02
CA VAL A 12 -65.18 15.21 9.23
C VAL A 12 -66.68 15.44 9.45
N LYS A 13 -67.16 15.27 10.69
CA LYS A 13 -68.49 15.75 11.09
C LYS A 13 -68.38 16.55 12.39
N THR A 14 -68.68 17.83 12.28
CA THR A 14 -68.79 18.76 13.41
C THR A 14 -70.17 19.42 13.36
N SER A 15 -70.78 19.58 14.55
CA SER A 15 -71.90 20.48 14.90
C SER A 15 -73.29 20.08 14.37
N ILE A 16 -74.43 20.36 15.01
CA ILE A 16 -74.90 21.49 15.84
C ILE A 16 -75.98 20.98 16.82
N ARG A 17 -76.14 21.72 17.91
CA ARG A 17 -77.08 21.65 19.04
C ARG A 17 -78.51 22.03 18.63
N GLU A 18 -79.53 21.39 19.17
CA GLU A 18 -80.85 22.02 19.42
C GLU A 18 -81.67 21.24 20.47
N ARG A 19 -82.37 21.99 21.34
CA ARG A 19 -83.35 21.50 22.33
C ARG A 19 -84.69 21.26 21.63
N PRO A 20 -85.58 20.45 22.23
CA PRO A 20 -86.85 21.06 22.65
C PRO A 20 -87.38 20.58 24.00
N THR A 21 -88.50 21.19 24.33
CA THR A 21 -89.11 21.47 25.62
C THR A 21 -90.17 20.42 26.02
N SER A 22 -90.40 20.32 27.33
CA SER A 22 -91.64 19.95 28.06
C SER A 22 -92.35 18.62 27.77
N GLN A 23 -92.53 17.83 28.83
CA GLN A 23 -93.88 17.50 29.31
C GLN A 23 -93.87 17.19 30.81
N PHE A 24 -94.72 17.92 31.54
CA PHE A 24 -95.14 17.70 32.91
C PHE A 24 -96.40 16.84 32.89
N THR A 25 -96.44 15.77 33.68
CA THR A 25 -97.57 15.21 34.45
C THR A 25 -96.96 14.09 35.30
N GLY A 26 -97.13 13.97 36.61
CA GLY A 26 -98.31 14.18 37.44
C GLY A 26 -98.61 12.84 38.10
N GLY A 27 -98.25 12.66 39.38
CA GLY A 27 -98.50 11.41 40.10
C GLY A 27 -97.74 11.35 41.42
N GLY A 28 -98.36 11.84 42.49
CA GLY A 28 -97.79 11.85 43.82
C GLY A 28 -97.71 10.48 44.49
N LYS A 29 -96.83 10.38 45.49
CA LYS A 29 -97.16 9.99 46.86
C LYS A 29 -95.89 10.06 47.70
N GLU A 30 -95.99 10.83 48.77
CA GLU A 30 -95.02 10.93 49.84
C GLU A 30 -95.30 9.82 50.85
N LYS A 31 -94.29 8.99 51.19
CA LYS A 31 -94.18 8.27 52.47
C LYS A 31 -92.69 8.12 52.84
N ILE A 32 -92.43 8.46 54.09
CA ILE A 32 -91.15 8.52 54.83
C ILE A 32 -90.74 7.09 55.31
N PRO A 33 -89.61 6.93 56.02
CA PRO A 33 -88.28 6.51 55.57
C PRO A 33 -88.00 5.02 55.89
N ASP A 34 -87.01 4.41 55.25
CA ASP A 34 -86.44 3.15 55.77
C ASP A 34 -84.91 3.13 55.70
N ASP A 35 -84.33 2.83 56.86
CA ASP A 35 -82.93 2.61 57.14
C ASP A 35 -82.31 1.58 56.19
N ILE A 36 -81.36 2.02 55.36
CA ILE A 36 -80.49 1.10 54.62
C ILE A 36 -79.06 1.21 55.16
N LYS A 37 -78.74 0.21 55.98
CA LYS A 37 -77.41 -0.17 56.47
C LYS A 37 -76.34 -0.02 55.37
N LYS A 38 -75.34 0.80 55.70
CA LYS A 38 -74.06 0.96 54.99
C LYS A 38 -73.32 -0.39 54.91
N ASN A 39 -73.50 -1.12 53.81
CA ASN A 39 -72.83 -2.39 53.58
C ASN A 39 -71.47 -2.15 52.88
N SER A 40 -70.38 -2.29 53.65
CA SER A 40 -69.00 -1.89 53.32
C SER A 40 -68.24 -2.92 52.46
N LYS A 41 -68.81 -3.39 51.34
CA LYS A 41 -68.14 -4.30 50.39
C LYS A 41 -67.60 -3.62 49.12
N GLY A 42 -67.32 -2.31 49.18
CA GLY A 42 -66.73 -1.53 48.07
C GLY A 42 -65.24 -1.18 48.21
N SER A 43 -64.54 -1.56 49.29
CA SER A 43 -63.17 -1.06 49.53
C SER A 43 -62.07 -1.85 48.81
N LYS A 44 -62.26 -3.14 48.49
CA LYS A 44 -61.22 -3.96 47.85
C LYS A 44 -60.94 -3.55 46.40
N TYR A 45 -61.98 -3.22 45.62
CA TYR A 45 -61.83 -2.76 44.23
C TYR A 45 -61.16 -1.38 44.13
N ARG A 46 -61.34 -0.50 45.14
CA ARG A 46 -60.61 0.77 45.22
C ARG A 46 -59.11 0.57 45.42
N ILE A 47 -58.72 -0.40 46.24
CA ILE A 47 -57.30 -0.72 46.47
C ILE A 47 -56.67 -1.29 45.19
N TYR A 48 -57.35 -2.19 44.48
CA TYR A 48 -56.86 -2.70 43.19
C TYR A 48 -56.76 -1.61 42.11
N PHE A 49 -57.70 -0.65 42.09
CA PHE A 49 -57.66 0.48 41.17
C PHE A 49 -56.48 1.42 41.45
N VAL A 50 -56.24 1.75 42.73
CA VAL A 50 -55.08 2.57 43.15
C VAL A 50 -53.76 1.83 42.86
N ALA A 51 -53.70 0.52 43.11
CA ALA A 51 -52.55 -0.30 42.77
C ALA A 51 -52.28 -0.32 41.25
N LEU A 52 -53.33 -0.45 40.42
CA LEU A 52 -53.19 -0.40 38.96
C LEU A 52 -52.66 0.95 38.47
N ILE A 53 -53.18 2.07 38.99
CA ILE A 53 -52.68 3.41 38.65
C ILE A 53 -51.22 3.57 39.10
N SER A 54 -50.87 3.08 40.29
CA SER A 54 -49.50 3.12 40.79
C SER A 54 -48.55 2.33 39.88
N VAL A 55 -48.96 1.15 39.42
CA VAL A 55 -48.20 0.35 38.44
C VAL A 55 -48.08 1.07 37.10
N ILE A 56 -49.15 1.67 36.58
CA ILE A 56 -49.10 2.46 35.33
C ILE A 56 -48.16 3.66 35.48
N PHE A 57 -48.22 4.38 36.61
CA PHE A 57 -47.34 5.50 36.90
C PHE A 57 -45.88 5.06 37.05
N LEU A 58 -45.64 3.93 37.71
CA LEU A 58 -44.31 3.33 37.81
C LEU A 58 -43.77 2.93 36.43
N LEU A 59 -44.57 2.25 35.60
CA LEU A 59 -44.21 1.91 34.23
C LEU A 59 -43.97 3.16 33.36
N PHE A 60 -44.77 4.21 33.55
CA PHE A 60 -44.58 5.51 32.91
C PHE A 60 -43.23 6.12 33.33
N ALA A 61 -42.94 6.18 34.63
CA ALA A 61 -41.68 6.71 35.15
C ALA A 61 -40.46 5.88 34.70
N LEU A 62 -40.55 4.55 34.75
CA LEU A 62 -39.54 3.62 34.22
C LEU A 62 -39.32 3.84 32.71
N SER A 63 -40.35 4.21 31.96
CA SER A 63 -40.23 4.50 30.52
C SER A 63 -39.30 5.69 30.22
N PHE A 64 -39.17 6.66 31.13
CA PHE A 64 -38.21 7.76 30.99
C PHE A 64 -36.76 7.33 31.21
N LEU A 65 -36.52 6.29 32.02
CA LEU A 65 -35.17 5.76 32.26
C LEU A 65 -34.60 5.05 31.01
N PHE A 66 -35.48 4.62 30.09
CA PHE A 66 -35.11 4.01 28.82
C PHE A 66 -35.36 4.94 27.62
N SER A 67 -35.35 6.26 27.85
CA SER A 67 -35.53 7.26 26.79
C SER A 67 -34.27 7.38 25.94
N GLY A 68 -34.41 7.18 24.63
CA GLY A 68 -33.30 7.27 23.69
C GLY A 68 -33.76 7.32 22.23
N ALA A 69 -32.87 7.72 21.33
CA ALA A 69 -33.07 7.69 19.90
C ALA A 69 -32.03 6.79 19.26
N LYS A 70 -32.47 5.90 18.37
CA LYS A 70 -31.60 5.06 17.56
C LYS A 70 -31.78 5.46 16.10
N ILE A 71 -30.70 5.77 15.42
CA ILE A 71 -30.70 6.19 14.01
C ILE A 71 -29.78 5.25 13.24
N THR A 72 -30.35 4.50 12.30
CA THR A 72 -29.57 3.69 11.38
C THR A 72 -29.35 4.49 10.10
N VAL A 73 -28.11 4.83 9.80
CA VAL A 73 -27.72 5.64 8.64
C VAL A 73 -27.18 4.73 7.54
N ILE A 74 -27.64 4.94 6.31
CA ILE A 74 -27.09 4.35 5.10
C ILE A 74 -26.31 5.46 4.39
N PRO A 75 -24.97 5.36 4.30
CA PRO A 75 -24.16 6.40 3.68
C PRO A 75 -24.40 6.43 2.17
N LYS A 76 -24.06 7.56 1.56
CA LYS A 76 -24.02 7.68 0.10
C LYS A 76 -22.94 6.77 -0.47
N VAL A 77 -23.29 6.06 -1.53
CA VAL A 77 -22.41 5.13 -2.24
C VAL A 77 -22.48 5.44 -3.73
N LYS A 78 -21.33 5.45 -4.40
CA LYS A 78 -21.23 5.60 -5.85
C LYS A 78 -20.28 4.54 -6.39
N ASP A 79 -20.80 3.67 -7.23
CA ASP A 79 -19.96 2.78 -8.03
C ASP A 79 -19.43 3.55 -9.25
N VAL A 80 -18.13 3.46 -9.49
CA VAL A 80 -17.46 4.22 -10.55
C VAL A 80 -16.62 3.25 -11.38
N SER A 81 -16.61 3.42 -12.70
CA SER A 81 -15.62 2.76 -13.56
C SER A 81 -14.41 3.69 -13.70
N LEU A 82 -13.26 3.19 -13.26
CA LEU A 82 -11.99 3.90 -13.25
C LEU A 82 -11.13 3.43 -14.41
N ASN A 83 -10.67 4.38 -15.23
CA ASN A 83 -9.54 4.20 -16.13
C ASN A 83 -8.90 5.58 -16.32
N THR A 84 -7.97 5.92 -15.44
CA THR A 84 -7.36 7.27 -15.40
C THR A 84 -5.85 7.19 -15.37
N SER A 85 -5.20 8.20 -15.96
CA SER A 85 -3.76 8.39 -15.89
C SER A 85 -3.46 9.43 -14.81
N LEU A 86 -2.48 9.13 -13.96
CA LEU A 86 -2.08 9.93 -12.81
C LEU A 86 -0.58 10.15 -12.83
N SER A 87 -0.18 11.32 -12.32
CA SER A 87 1.22 11.69 -12.11
C SER A 87 1.48 11.87 -10.62
N ALA A 88 2.58 11.30 -10.13
CA ALA A 88 2.99 11.44 -8.74
C ALA A 88 4.46 11.86 -8.64
N ILE A 89 4.77 12.68 -7.64
CA ILE A 89 6.13 13.19 -7.37
C ILE A 89 6.68 12.54 -6.10
N LYS A 90 7.93 12.09 -6.13
CA LYS A 90 8.61 11.44 -5.01
C LYS A 90 8.70 12.39 -3.81
N ASN A 91 8.19 11.97 -2.66
CA ASN A 91 8.31 12.68 -1.38
C ASN A 91 7.94 14.19 -1.44
N SER A 92 6.93 14.57 -2.22
CA SER A 92 6.57 15.99 -2.35
C SER A 92 5.95 16.53 -1.06
N ASN A 93 6.43 17.69 -0.61
CA ASN A 93 5.86 18.48 0.49
C ASN A 93 4.85 19.54 0.01
N THR A 94 4.64 19.65 -1.31
CA THR A 94 3.63 20.54 -1.90
C THR A 94 2.25 19.87 -1.91
N GLU A 95 1.20 20.61 -2.30
CA GLU A 95 -0.16 20.07 -2.51
C GLU A 95 -0.24 19.04 -3.65
N SER A 96 0.85 18.82 -4.38
CA SER A 96 0.93 17.85 -5.48
C SER A 96 0.84 16.41 -4.97
N PHE A 97 0.16 15.54 -5.71
CA PHE A 97 0.06 14.12 -5.37
C PHE A 97 1.45 13.46 -5.35
N SER A 98 1.73 12.69 -4.29
CA SER A 98 3.08 12.18 -4.01
C SER A 98 3.09 10.67 -3.83
N PHE A 99 4.26 10.08 -4.04
CA PHE A 99 4.56 8.69 -3.70
C PHE A 99 5.82 8.60 -2.84
N ASP A 100 5.89 7.54 -2.04
CA ASP A 100 7.06 7.17 -1.26
C ASP A 100 7.73 5.96 -1.94
N LEU A 101 9.06 5.94 -1.96
CA LEU A 101 9.83 4.85 -2.57
C LEU A 101 10.37 3.92 -1.48
N VAL A 102 9.95 2.65 -1.49
CA VAL A 102 10.58 1.61 -0.69
C VAL A 102 11.67 0.91 -1.49
N VAL A 103 12.84 0.73 -0.90
CA VAL A 103 14.02 0.11 -1.52
C VAL A 103 14.56 -0.96 -0.59
N ILE A 104 14.50 -2.22 -1.01
CA ILE A 104 15.05 -3.35 -0.24
C ILE A 104 15.95 -4.18 -1.14
N SER A 105 17.20 -4.34 -0.73
CA SER A 105 18.15 -5.25 -1.40
C SER A 105 18.21 -6.60 -0.70
N GLY A 106 18.60 -7.62 -1.46
CA GLY A 106 18.84 -8.96 -0.94
C GLY A 106 19.67 -9.81 -1.88
N GLU A 107 20.03 -10.99 -1.40
CA GLU A 107 20.74 -12.00 -2.18
C GLU A 107 20.15 -13.38 -1.95
N GLU A 108 20.25 -14.23 -2.97
CA GLU A 108 19.87 -15.63 -2.91
C GLU A 108 20.93 -16.50 -3.58
N LYS A 109 21.13 -17.68 -3.01
CA LYS A 109 22.15 -18.64 -3.48
C LYS A 109 21.58 -20.03 -3.67
N LYS A 110 22.00 -20.70 -4.74
CA LYS A 110 21.70 -22.10 -5.03
C LYS A 110 22.96 -22.82 -5.49
N VAL A 111 23.07 -24.10 -5.14
CA VAL A 111 24.12 -24.98 -5.67
C VAL A 111 23.50 -25.85 -6.74
N ILE A 112 24.16 -25.93 -7.89
CA ILE A 112 23.79 -26.82 -9.00
C ILE A 112 24.93 -27.79 -9.27
N GLN A 113 24.60 -29.07 -9.45
CA GLN A 113 25.56 -30.09 -9.80
C GLN A 113 26.00 -29.89 -11.26
N GLY A 114 27.30 -29.96 -11.51
CA GLY A 114 27.81 -29.92 -12.88
C GLY A 114 27.49 -31.22 -13.64
N GLY A 115 27.41 -31.11 -14.96
CA GLY A 115 27.21 -32.24 -15.88
C GLY A 115 28.50 -33.03 -16.14
N GLU A 116 28.72 -33.45 -17.39
CA GLU A 116 29.91 -34.22 -17.78
C GLU A 116 31.23 -33.48 -17.41
N GLU A 117 32.17 -34.22 -16.81
CA GLU A 117 33.52 -33.73 -16.55
C GLU A 117 34.20 -33.39 -17.88
N LYS A 118 34.70 -32.15 -17.99
CA LYS A 118 35.57 -31.73 -19.08
C LYS A 118 36.87 -31.19 -18.53
N ASP A 119 37.95 -31.38 -19.28
CA ASP A 119 39.20 -30.68 -19.00
C ASP A 119 39.00 -29.19 -19.26
N VAL A 120 39.02 -28.41 -18.19
CA VAL A 120 38.84 -26.96 -18.23
C VAL A 120 40.17 -26.30 -17.85
N ALA A 121 40.64 -25.44 -18.75
CA ALA A 121 41.86 -24.66 -18.58
C ALA A 121 41.53 -23.17 -18.73
N VAL A 122 41.45 -22.46 -17.61
CA VAL A 122 41.08 -21.04 -17.53
C VAL A 122 42.25 -20.24 -16.96
N ALA A 123 42.56 -19.12 -17.59
CA ALA A 123 43.57 -18.18 -17.11
C ALA A 123 42.98 -17.30 -16.00
N ALA A 124 43.77 -17.02 -14.96
CA ALA A 124 43.37 -16.09 -13.90
C ALA A 124 43.20 -14.68 -14.48
N GLN A 125 42.19 -13.96 -14.03
CA GLN A 125 41.87 -12.60 -14.48
C GLN A 125 41.93 -11.63 -13.30
N GLY A 126 42.27 -10.39 -13.60
CA GLY A 126 42.32 -9.31 -12.61
C GLY A 126 42.37 -7.95 -13.28
N ILE A 127 42.45 -6.90 -12.47
CA ILE A 127 42.57 -5.52 -12.93
C ILE A 127 43.87 -4.94 -12.38
N VAL A 128 44.59 -4.17 -13.19
CA VAL A 128 45.79 -3.44 -12.77
C VAL A 128 45.70 -1.96 -13.14
N LEU A 129 46.31 -1.12 -12.32
CA LEU A 129 46.64 0.26 -12.67
C LEU A 129 48.08 0.31 -13.18
N ILE A 130 48.26 0.71 -14.43
CA ILE A 130 49.58 0.92 -15.04
C ILE A 130 49.96 2.39 -14.92
N TYR A 131 51.18 2.66 -14.46
CA TYR A 131 51.73 3.99 -14.23
C TYR A 131 52.90 4.30 -15.17
N ASN A 132 52.97 5.56 -15.60
CA ASN A 132 54.06 6.13 -16.38
C ASN A 132 54.70 7.29 -15.61
N SER A 133 55.91 7.06 -15.11
CA SER A 133 56.77 8.08 -14.46
C SER A 133 58.02 8.37 -15.29
N PHE A 134 58.00 8.11 -16.60
CA PHE A 134 59.15 8.27 -17.49
C PHE A 134 59.19 9.63 -18.20
N SER A 135 58.08 10.06 -18.79
CA SER A 135 57.98 11.29 -19.59
C SER A 135 56.58 11.88 -19.59
N SER A 136 56.45 13.15 -19.97
CA SER A 136 55.15 13.80 -20.24
C SER A 136 54.44 13.25 -21.49
N SER A 137 55.15 12.53 -22.35
CA SER A 137 54.54 11.86 -23.52
C SER A 137 53.76 10.61 -23.11
N PRO A 138 52.56 10.39 -23.70
CA PRO A 138 51.80 9.16 -23.50
C PRO A 138 52.51 7.97 -24.15
N GLN A 139 52.30 6.78 -23.58
CA GLN A 139 52.87 5.52 -24.06
C GLN A 139 51.75 4.52 -24.36
N THR A 140 51.63 4.13 -25.61
CA THR A 140 50.73 3.06 -26.03
C THR A 140 51.30 1.70 -25.66
N LEU A 141 50.48 0.83 -25.07
CA LEU A 141 50.75 -0.58 -24.86
C LEU A 141 49.72 -1.37 -25.67
N ASP A 142 50.20 -2.30 -26.49
CA ASP A 142 49.32 -3.15 -27.28
C ASP A 142 48.61 -4.19 -26.40
N ILE A 143 47.59 -4.84 -26.97
CA ILE A 143 47.03 -6.06 -26.37
C ILE A 143 48.15 -7.10 -26.19
N ASP A 144 48.02 -7.95 -25.17
CA ASP A 144 49.01 -8.96 -24.81
C ASP A 144 50.37 -8.42 -24.36
N THR A 145 50.42 -7.16 -23.91
CA THR A 145 51.62 -6.60 -23.28
C THR A 145 51.94 -7.38 -22.02
N ARG A 146 53.17 -7.91 -21.96
CA ARG A 146 53.63 -8.79 -20.88
C ARG A 146 53.99 -7.99 -19.63
N LEU A 147 53.34 -8.33 -18.53
CA LEU A 147 53.55 -7.81 -17.19
C LEU A 147 54.13 -8.91 -16.31
N GLU A 148 55.32 -8.71 -15.78
CA GLU A 148 55.98 -9.62 -14.85
C GLU A 148 55.57 -9.24 -13.43
N GLY A 149 54.79 -10.09 -12.78
CA GLY A 149 54.35 -9.89 -11.40
C GLY A 149 55.46 -10.17 -10.40
N SER A 150 55.34 -9.63 -9.18
CA SER A 150 56.26 -9.92 -8.07
C SER A 150 56.33 -11.39 -7.67
N ASN A 151 55.33 -12.20 -8.09
CA ASN A 151 55.32 -13.66 -7.99
C ASN A 151 56.13 -14.38 -9.08
N GLY A 152 56.79 -13.64 -9.98
CA GLY A 152 57.58 -14.18 -11.10
C GLY A 152 56.75 -14.74 -12.26
N LYS A 153 55.43 -14.60 -12.22
CA LYS A 153 54.53 -15.04 -13.30
C LYS A 153 54.29 -13.91 -14.30
N ILE A 154 54.01 -14.28 -15.54
CA ILE A 154 53.67 -13.33 -16.59
C ILE A 154 52.15 -13.23 -16.72
N TYR A 155 51.67 -12.00 -16.74
CA TYR A 155 50.30 -11.64 -17.06
C TYR A 155 50.30 -10.78 -18.32
N LYS A 156 49.16 -10.70 -18.99
CA LYS A 156 49.01 -10.01 -20.28
C LYS A 156 47.83 -9.05 -20.22
N THR A 157 47.95 -7.89 -20.84
CA THR A 157 46.84 -6.95 -20.99
C THR A 157 45.76 -7.54 -21.91
N ASN A 158 44.49 -7.39 -21.52
CA ASN A 158 43.37 -7.92 -22.30
C ASN A 158 42.91 -6.99 -23.45
N LYS A 159 43.43 -5.76 -23.49
CA LYS A 159 43.16 -4.79 -24.55
C LYS A 159 44.35 -3.85 -24.75
N LYS A 160 44.37 -3.19 -25.90
CA LYS A 160 45.27 -2.08 -26.19
C LYS A 160 44.89 -0.87 -25.33
N ILE A 161 45.88 -0.24 -24.70
CA ILE A 161 45.68 0.95 -23.87
C ILE A 161 46.72 2.03 -24.16
N VAL A 162 46.40 3.27 -23.81
CA VAL A 162 47.34 4.38 -23.86
C VAL A 162 47.54 4.87 -22.43
N VAL A 163 48.75 4.71 -21.91
CA VAL A 163 49.13 5.20 -20.58
C VAL A 163 49.47 6.68 -20.71
N PRO A 164 48.77 7.59 -20.02
CA PRO A 164 49.10 9.02 -20.04
C PRO A 164 50.54 9.28 -19.56
N GLY A 165 51.14 10.38 -19.98
CA GLY A 165 52.42 10.83 -19.44
C GLY A 165 52.29 11.50 -18.07
N ILE A 166 53.42 11.93 -17.52
CA ILE A 166 53.48 12.71 -16.27
C ILE A 166 52.69 14.02 -16.43
N THR A 167 51.89 14.37 -15.42
CA THR A 167 51.12 15.63 -15.41
C THR A 167 51.98 16.81 -14.94
N LYS A 168 51.48 18.05 -15.09
CA LYS A 168 52.22 19.27 -14.70
C LYS A 168 52.60 19.33 -13.21
N ASP A 169 51.92 18.55 -12.36
CA ASP A 169 52.16 18.46 -10.91
C ASP A 169 53.14 17.32 -10.55
N ASP A 170 53.92 16.82 -11.51
CA ASP A 170 54.86 15.69 -11.36
C ASP A 170 54.21 14.36 -10.93
N LYS A 171 52.89 14.22 -11.11
CA LYS A 171 52.18 12.97 -10.82
C LYS A 171 52.29 12.01 -12.01
N PRO A 172 52.65 10.72 -11.78
CA PRO A 172 52.65 9.71 -12.83
C PRO A 172 51.28 9.60 -13.49
N GLY A 173 51.25 9.56 -14.82
CA GLY A 173 50.03 9.22 -15.55
C GLY A 173 49.64 7.77 -15.28
N SER A 174 48.33 7.48 -15.16
CA SER A 174 47.85 6.13 -14.87
C SER A 174 46.65 5.73 -15.71
N VAL A 175 46.50 4.44 -15.99
CA VAL A 175 45.32 3.87 -16.66
C VAL A 175 44.98 2.50 -16.10
N GLU A 176 43.69 2.21 -16.01
CA GLU A 176 43.16 0.93 -15.57
C GLU A 176 42.96 -0.02 -16.75
N VAL A 177 43.43 -1.27 -16.59
CA VAL A 177 43.29 -2.30 -17.62
C VAL A 177 43.09 -3.67 -17.00
N GLY A 178 42.28 -4.50 -17.65
CA GLY A 178 42.15 -5.91 -17.29
C GLY A 178 43.38 -6.70 -17.74
N ILE A 179 43.75 -7.69 -16.95
CA ILE A 179 44.85 -8.61 -17.23
C ILE A 179 44.37 -10.05 -17.16
N TYR A 180 45.08 -10.93 -17.85
CA TYR A 180 44.91 -12.37 -17.77
C TYR A 180 46.27 -13.08 -17.64
N GLY A 181 46.31 -14.21 -16.94
CA GLY A 181 47.52 -15.02 -16.81
C GLY A 181 48.05 -15.51 -18.16
N ALA A 182 49.37 -15.49 -18.36
CA ALA A 182 49.96 -16.01 -19.60
C ALA A 182 49.78 -17.53 -19.77
N GLY A 183 49.50 -18.24 -18.66
CA GLY A 183 49.08 -19.63 -18.63
C GLY A 183 47.73 -19.80 -17.91
N THR A 184 47.23 -21.03 -17.95
CA THR A 184 45.99 -21.45 -17.29
C THR A 184 46.31 -22.21 -16.01
N GLY A 185 45.50 -22.05 -14.97
CA GLY A 185 45.69 -22.76 -13.71
C GLY A 185 45.64 -21.87 -12.48
N ASP A 186 45.44 -22.49 -11.33
CA ASP A 186 45.32 -21.82 -10.05
C ASP A 186 46.66 -21.20 -9.59
N GLU A 187 47.78 -21.61 -10.18
CA GLU A 187 49.10 -21.00 -9.95
C GLU A 187 49.23 -19.55 -10.42
N TYR A 188 48.23 -19.05 -11.17
CA TYR A 188 48.13 -17.64 -11.57
C TYR A 188 47.20 -16.82 -10.67
N ASN A 189 46.46 -17.45 -9.75
CA ASN A 189 45.68 -16.75 -8.74
C ASN A 189 46.60 -16.12 -7.69
N SER A 190 46.32 -14.89 -7.29
CA SER A 190 47.17 -14.18 -6.34
C SER A 190 46.42 -13.06 -5.62
N THR A 191 46.86 -12.76 -4.39
CA THR A 191 46.56 -11.49 -3.72
C THR A 191 47.17 -10.33 -4.51
N PRO A 192 46.95 -9.05 -4.13
CA PRO A 192 47.40 -7.93 -4.97
C PRO A 192 48.93 -7.95 -5.18
N LEU A 193 49.35 -7.77 -6.44
CA LEU A 193 50.76 -7.81 -6.86
C LEU A 193 51.22 -6.47 -7.43
N ASP A 194 52.54 -6.27 -7.41
CA ASP A 194 53.22 -5.26 -8.21
C ASP A 194 53.74 -5.90 -9.50
N PHE A 195 53.75 -5.15 -10.60
CA PHE A 195 54.21 -5.62 -11.90
C PHE A 195 55.23 -4.70 -12.53
N LYS A 196 56.10 -5.30 -13.35
CA LYS A 196 56.97 -4.60 -14.29
C LYS A 196 56.60 -4.93 -15.73
N ILE A 197 56.76 -3.96 -16.62
CA ILE A 197 56.48 -4.16 -18.05
C ILE A 197 57.68 -4.86 -18.68
N PHE A 198 57.52 -6.15 -19.00
CA PHE A 198 58.61 -7.01 -19.47
C PHE A 198 59.27 -6.47 -20.75
N GLY A 199 58.47 -5.92 -21.67
CA GLY A 199 58.96 -5.35 -22.94
C GLY A 199 59.90 -4.15 -22.80
N PHE A 200 60.00 -3.54 -21.61
CA PHE A 200 60.92 -2.43 -21.37
C PHE A 200 62.26 -2.85 -20.75
N LYS A 201 62.44 -4.14 -20.44
CA LYS A 201 63.66 -4.66 -19.83
C LYS A 201 64.90 -4.26 -20.65
N GLY A 202 65.92 -3.74 -19.96
CA GLY A 202 67.14 -3.22 -20.60
C GLY A 202 67.06 -1.75 -21.05
N THR A 203 65.92 -1.09 -20.89
CA THR A 203 65.77 0.35 -21.17
C THR A 203 65.52 1.15 -19.89
N PRO A 204 65.78 2.47 -19.88
CA PRO A 204 65.43 3.34 -18.74
C PRO A 204 63.94 3.29 -18.36
N LYS A 205 63.05 3.01 -19.32
CA LYS A 205 61.60 2.87 -19.11
C LYS A 205 61.26 1.77 -18.11
N TYR A 206 62.08 0.72 -17.98
CA TYR A 206 61.82 -0.39 -17.06
C TYR A 206 61.75 0.02 -15.59
N SER A 207 62.49 1.07 -15.23
CA SER A 207 62.51 1.61 -13.86
C SER A 207 61.39 2.62 -13.59
N LYS A 208 60.76 3.14 -14.64
CA LYS A 208 59.81 4.27 -14.58
C LYS A 208 58.38 3.89 -14.98
N PHE A 209 58.18 2.71 -15.57
CA PHE A 209 56.87 2.13 -15.78
C PHE A 209 56.67 0.95 -14.84
N TYR A 210 55.54 0.95 -14.13
CA TYR A 210 55.15 -0.14 -13.23
C TYR A 210 53.63 -0.27 -13.22
N ALA A 211 53.11 -1.40 -12.78
CA ALA A 211 51.68 -1.57 -12.55
C ALA A 211 51.41 -2.15 -11.17
N ARG A 212 50.21 -1.94 -10.65
CA ARG A 212 49.75 -2.50 -9.38
C ARG A 212 48.38 -3.13 -9.55
N SER A 213 48.15 -4.30 -8.97
CA SER A 213 46.82 -4.89 -8.94
C SER A 213 45.83 -3.99 -8.21
N LYS A 214 44.62 -3.92 -8.75
CA LYS A 214 43.44 -3.33 -8.12
C LYS A 214 42.55 -4.47 -7.60
N GLY A 215 42.96 -5.06 -6.49
CA GLY A 215 42.32 -6.26 -5.91
C GLY A 215 43.03 -7.56 -6.28
N ASP A 216 42.38 -8.68 -5.97
CA ASP A 216 42.93 -10.02 -6.19
C ASP A 216 42.82 -10.45 -7.65
N ILE A 217 43.74 -11.31 -8.07
CA ILE A 217 43.71 -11.99 -9.37
C ILE A 217 43.17 -13.40 -9.13
N THR A 218 42.05 -13.73 -9.76
CA THR A 218 41.29 -14.95 -9.44
C THR A 218 40.76 -15.64 -10.70
N GLY A 219 40.18 -16.83 -10.55
CA GLY A 219 39.54 -17.56 -11.66
C GLY A 219 40.47 -18.44 -12.50
N GLY A 220 41.77 -18.49 -12.20
CA GLY A 220 42.70 -19.44 -12.78
C GLY A 220 42.37 -20.85 -12.32
N PHE A 221 42.19 -21.77 -13.27
CA PHE A 221 41.86 -23.17 -13.00
C PHE A 221 42.41 -24.08 -14.10
N LYS A 222 42.94 -25.24 -13.72
CA LYS A 222 43.39 -26.27 -14.64
C LYS A 222 43.10 -27.64 -14.04
N GLY A 223 42.12 -28.32 -14.59
CA GLY A 223 41.70 -29.64 -14.11
C GLY A 223 40.39 -30.09 -14.73
N LYS A 224 39.89 -31.23 -14.26
CA LYS A 224 38.55 -31.69 -14.60
C LYS A 224 37.53 -30.85 -13.85
N SER A 225 36.58 -30.26 -14.57
CA SER A 225 35.45 -29.57 -13.98
C SER A 225 34.19 -29.97 -14.73
N SER A 226 33.15 -30.31 -13.97
CA SER A 226 31.83 -30.54 -14.52
C SER A 226 31.25 -29.20 -14.94
N LEU A 227 31.36 -28.89 -16.24
CA LEU A 227 30.88 -27.63 -16.78
C LEU A 227 29.35 -27.66 -16.77
N VAL A 228 28.75 -26.87 -15.88
CA VAL A 228 27.31 -26.63 -15.88
C VAL A 228 26.88 -26.11 -17.26
N SER A 229 25.86 -26.73 -17.84
CA SER A 229 25.34 -26.32 -19.15
C SER A 229 24.78 -24.89 -19.10
N SER A 230 24.78 -24.19 -20.24
CA SER A 230 24.16 -22.86 -20.33
C SER A 230 22.66 -22.88 -19.97
N LEU A 231 21.98 -24.01 -20.26
CA LEU A 231 20.58 -24.22 -19.93
C LEU A 231 20.37 -24.31 -18.42
N ASP A 232 21.19 -25.09 -17.71
CA ASP A 232 21.09 -25.22 -16.25
C ASP A 232 21.38 -23.90 -15.53
N LYS A 233 22.33 -23.10 -16.06
CA LYS A 233 22.60 -21.75 -15.55
C LYS A 233 21.38 -20.85 -15.70
N THR A 234 20.73 -20.84 -16.86
CA THR A 234 19.54 -20.03 -17.12
C THR A 234 18.36 -20.46 -16.23
N ILE A 235 18.14 -21.76 -16.06
CA ILE A 235 17.11 -22.29 -15.16
C ILE A 235 17.39 -21.86 -13.72
N ALA A 236 18.62 -22.08 -13.23
CA ALA A 236 19.01 -21.72 -11.87
C ALA A 236 18.84 -20.22 -11.61
N VAL A 237 19.21 -19.38 -12.58
CA VAL A 237 19.02 -17.93 -12.50
C VAL A 237 17.54 -17.57 -12.43
N SER A 238 16.71 -18.14 -13.33
CA SER A 238 15.27 -17.86 -13.34
C SER A 238 14.58 -18.27 -12.03
N GLU A 239 14.93 -19.42 -11.47
CA GLU A 239 14.39 -19.88 -10.19
C GLU A 239 14.82 -18.97 -9.04
N LEU A 240 16.11 -18.59 -8.98
CA LEU A 240 16.63 -17.68 -7.96
C LEU A 240 15.98 -16.30 -8.05
N LYS A 241 15.71 -15.78 -9.26
CA LYS A 241 14.99 -14.52 -9.46
C LYS A 241 13.60 -14.58 -8.82
N THR A 242 12.82 -15.62 -9.09
CA THR A 242 11.48 -15.81 -8.51
C THR A 242 11.51 -15.94 -6.98
N ILE A 243 12.49 -16.67 -6.43
CA ILE A 243 12.65 -16.83 -4.98
C ILE A 243 13.01 -15.49 -4.33
N LEU A 244 13.98 -14.77 -4.92
CA LEU A 244 14.41 -13.46 -4.45
C LEU A 244 13.27 -12.46 -4.48
N GLU A 245 12.51 -12.40 -5.57
CA GLU A 245 11.32 -11.55 -5.72
C GLU A 245 10.30 -11.83 -4.61
N THR A 246 9.93 -13.10 -4.43
CA THR A 246 8.96 -13.51 -3.42
C THR A 246 9.41 -13.13 -2.00
N LYS A 247 10.70 -13.33 -1.70
CA LYS A 247 11.28 -13.00 -0.40
C LYS A 247 11.33 -11.49 -0.15
N LEU A 248 11.75 -10.71 -1.15
CA LEU A 248 11.84 -9.25 -1.04
C LEU A 248 10.44 -8.63 -0.98
N LEU A 249 9.48 -9.12 -1.76
CA LEU A 249 8.08 -8.69 -1.71
C LEU A 249 7.49 -8.93 -0.32
N LYS A 250 7.72 -10.10 0.27
CA LYS A 250 7.28 -10.39 1.65
C LYS A 250 7.86 -9.37 2.65
N LYS A 251 9.17 -9.09 2.57
CA LYS A 251 9.82 -8.10 3.44
C LYS A 251 9.22 -6.70 3.29
N VAL A 252 8.91 -6.28 2.05
CA VAL A 252 8.27 -4.99 1.80
C VAL A 252 6.89 -4.97 2.43
N THR A 253 6.04 -5.97 2.16
CA THR A 253 4.67 -6.04 2.68
C THR A 253 4.63 -6.01 4.21
N ASP A 254 5.58 -6.67 4.89
CA ASP A 254 5.70 -6.67 6.35
C ASP A 254 6.10 -5.29 6.93
N GLN A 255 6.65 -4.39 6.10
CA GLN A 255 7.16 -3.07 6.50
C GLN A 255 6.30 -1.89 6.00
N ILE A 256 5.18 -2.15 5.32
CA ILE A 256 4.30 -1.08 4.83
C ILE A 256 3.68 -0.34 6.03
N PRO A 257 3.84 0.99 6.14
CA PRO A 257 3.19 1.76 7.18
C PRO A 257 1.67 1.75 7.05
N SER A 258 0.96 1.89 8.18
CA SER A 258 -0.50 1.98 8.16
C SER A 258 -0.96 3.21 7.36
N GLY A 259 -2.00 3.04 6.55
CA GLY A 259 -2.52 4.10 5.68
C GLY A 259 -1.82 4.22 4.32
N PHE A 260 -0.83 3.37 4.02
CA PHE A 260 -0.22 3.28 2.70
C PHE A 260 -0.71 2.05 1.93
N ILE A 261 -0.63 2.15 0.60
CA ILE A 261 -0.95 1.09 -0.34
C ILE A 261 0.25 0.85 -1.24
N LEU A 262 0.58 -0.44 -1.41
CA LEU A 262 1.47 -0.92 -2.46
C LEU A 262 0.64 -1.77 -3.42
N PHE A 263 0.54 -1.34 -4.67
CA PHE A 263 -0.08 -2.17 -5.70
C PHE A 263 0.86 -3.29 -6.11
N LYS A 264 0.29 -4.45 -6.47
CA LYS A 264 1.06 -5.63 -6.89
C LYS A 264 2.04 -5.32 -8.03
N ASP A 265 1.57 -4.59 -9.03
CA ASP A 265 2.34 -4.24 -10.23
C ASP A 265 3.08 -2.90 -10.09
N ALA A 266 3.11 -2.31 -8.88
CA ALA A 266 3.93 -1.15 -8.52
C ALA A 266 5.27 -1.57 -7.87
N VAL A 267 5.66 -2.83 -8.05
CA VAL A 267 6.87 -3.43 -7.50
C VAL A 267 7.77 -3.89 -8.65
N PHE A 268 9.04 -3.51 -8.58
CA PHE A 268 10.02 -3.76 -9.63
C PHE A 268 11.30 -4.32 -9.02
N LEU A 269 11.71 -5.52 -9.48
CA LEU A 269 12.96 -6.14 -9.08
C LEU A 269 14.03 -5.82 -10.14
N ASP A 270 15.07 -5.12 -9.70
CA ASP A 270 16.25 -4.84 -10.50
C ASP A 270 17.40 -5.79 -10.13
N ILE A 271 17.96 -6.44 -11.15
CA ILE A 271 19.09 -7.37 -11.05
C ILE A 271 20.01 -7.09 -12.23
N ASP A 272 21.11 -6.39 -11.95
CA ASP A 272 22.23 -6.25 -12.89
C ASP A 272 22.86 -7.62 -13.19
N ASP A 273 23.22 -7.88 -14.44
CA ASP A 273 23.96 -9.08 -14.84
C ASP A 273 25.29 -9.24 -14.08
N GLN A 274 25.92 -8.13 -13.67
CA GLN A 274 27.12 -8.14 -12.82
C GLN A 274 26.86 -8.67 -11.40
N ASN A 275 25.60 -8.71 -10.98
CA ASN A 275 25.19 -9.24 -9.68
C ASN A 275 24.88 -10.74 -9.71
N VAL A 276 25.06 -11.40 -10.86
CA VAL A 276 24.92 -12.85 -11.03
C VAL A 276 26.30 -13.49 -11.08
N ASN A 277 26.66 -14.24 -10.04
CA ASN A 277 27.96 -14.86 -9.93
C ASN A 277 27.87 -16.38 -9.95
N PHE A 278 28.75 -17.01 -10.73
CA PHE A 278 28.91 -18.46 -10.79
C PHE A 278 30.28 -18.84 -10.23
N THR A 279 30.30 -19.57 -9.12
CA THR A 279 31.53 -20.03 -8.47
C THR A 279 31.60 -21.54 -8.53
N PRO A 280 32.46 -22.14 -9.37
CA PRO A 280 32.67 -23.59 -9.35
C PRO A 280 33.35 -24.00 -8.03
N ASP A 281 32.92 -25.12 -7.46
CA ASP A 281 33.58 -25.74 -6.32
C ASP A 281 34.52 -26.87 -6.76
N LYS A 282 35.25 -27.44 -5.79
CA LYS A 282 36.22 -28.53 -6.03
C LYS A 282 35.54 -29.88 -6.27
N ASP A 283 34.26 -30.01 -5.94
CA ASP A 283 33.48 -31.24 -5.99
C ASP A 283 32.64 -31.34 -7.27
N GLY A 284 32.85 -30.42 -8.23
CA GLY A 284 32.15 -30.41 -9.51
C GLY A 284 30.77 -29.74 -9.48
N ASN A 285 30.41 -29.07 -8.38
CA ASN A 285 29.21 -28.22 -8.35
C ASN A 285 29.56 -26.78 -8.69
N THR A 286 28.53 -25.99 -8.99
CA THR A 286 28.64 -24.54 -9.14
C THR A 286 27.65 -23.87 -8.21
N SER A 287 28.14 -22.94 -7.39
CA SER A 287 27.27 -22.05 -6.63
C SER A 287 26.87 -20.86 -7.50
N VAL A 288 25.56 -20.65 -7.62
CA VAL A 288 24.96 -19.47 -8.27
C VAL A 288 24.50 -18.53 -7.17
N ASN A 289 24.99 -17.29 -7.18
CA ASN A 289 24.55 -16.23 -6.28
C ASN A 289 23.97 -15.08 -7.11
N ILE A 290 22.79 -14.60 -6.72
CA ILE A 290 22.13 -13.44 -7.34
C ILE A 290 21.89 -12.39 -6.27
N LYS A 291 22.30 -11.16 -6.55
CA LYS A 291 21.92 -9.99 -5.76
C LYS A 291 20.94 -9.13 -6.55
N GLY A 292 19.95 -8.59 -5.87
CA GLY A 292 18.94 -7.73 -6.48
C GLY A 292 18.41 -6.70 -5.52
N THR A 293 17.85 -5.64 -6.08
CA THR A 293 17.17 -4.57 -5.34
C THR A 293 15.75 -4.46 -5.81
N LEU A 294 14.81 -4.53 -4.88
CA LEU A 294 13.39 -4.37 -5.14
C LEU A 294 12.96 -2.95 -4.78
N PHE A 295 12.30 -2.31 -5.74
CA PHE A 295 11.73 -0.98 -5.65
C PHE A 295 10.21 -1.09 -5.60
N GLY A 296 9.57 -0.41 -4.67
CA GLY A 296 8.11 -0.34 -4.58
C GLY A 296 7.63 1.10 -4.48
N PHE A 297 6.56 1.43 -5.20
CA PHE A 297 5.91 2.74 -5.10
C PHE A 297 4.74 2.67 -4.13
N LEU A 298 4.87 3.38 -3.01
CA LEU A 298 3.87 3.47 -1.94
C LEU A 298 3.05 4.75 -2.09
N PHE A 299 1.74 4.62 -1.93
CA PHE A 299 0.80 5.73 -2.01
C PHE A 299 0.02 5.86 -0.70
N ASP A 300 -0.14 7.09 -0.20
CA ASP A 300 -1.06 7.37 0.92
C ASP A 300 -2.51 7.13 0.45
N GLU A 301 -3.20 6.22 1.13
CA GLU A 301 -4.55 5.78 0.77
C GLU A 301 -5.55 6.94 0.75
N LYS A 302 -5.46 7.88 1.70
CA LYS A 302 -6.37 9.01 1.80
C LYS A 302 -6.11 10.03 0.70
N LYS A 303 -4.84 10.34 0.45
CA LYS A 303 -4.45 11.26 -0.64
C LYS A 303 -4.83 10.70 -2.00
N LEU A 304 -4.58 9.40 -2.24
CA LEU A 304 -4.94 8.73 -3.48
C LEU A 304 -6.46 8.71 -3.67
N THR A 305 -7.23 8.36 -2.64
CA THR A 305 -8.70 8.38 -2.69
C THR A 305 -9.23 9.76 -3.06
N LYS A 306 -8.72 10.82 -2.42
CA LYS A 306 -9.11 12.21 -2.72
C LYS A 306 -8.74 12.61 -4.14
N LYS A 307 -7.54 12.23 -4.61
CA LYS A 307 -7.08 12.52 -5.96
C LYS A 307 -7.99 11.87 -7.01
N ILE A 308 -8.28 10.57 -6.85
CA ILE A 308 -9.19 9.83 -7.73
C ILE A 308 -10.58 10.47 -7.75
N ALA A 309 -11.12 10.83 -6.59
CA ALA A 309 -12.45 11.43 -6.51
C ALA A 309 -12.50 12.82 -7.14
N GLY A 310 -11.49 13.65 -6.94
CA GLY A 310 -11.40 14.97 -7.58
C GLY A 310 -11.31 14.91 -9.10
N ASP A 311 -10.77 13.82 -9.65
CA ASP A 311 -10.63 13.65 -11.10
C ASP A 311 -11.90 13.06 -11.78
N ILE A 312 -12.82 12.44 -11.02
CA ILE A 312 -13.96 11.68 -11.59
C ILE A 312 -15.34 12.16 -11.11
N ILE A 313 -15.41 12.79 -9.95
CA ILE A 313 -16.66 13.33 -9.42
C ILE A 313 -16.75 14.80 -9.83
N ASP A 314 -17.69 15.09 -10.74
CA ASP A 314 -18.04 16.46 -11.09
C ASP A 314 -18.37 17.26 -9.82
N GLU A 315 -17.73 18.42 -9.68
CA GLU A 315 -17.92 19.33 -8.54
C GLU A 315 -17.73 18.66 -7.16
N TYR A 316 -16.70 17.82 -7.02
CA TYR A 316 -16.36 17.23 -5.73
C TYR A 316 -16.16 18.29 -4.65
N ASP A 317 -16.99 18.25 -3.61
CA ASP A 317 -17.09 19.22 -2.52
C ASP A 317 -16.01 19.05 -1.43
N GLY A 318 -15.10 18.09 -1.59
CA GLY A 318 -14.08 17.77 -0.59
C GLY A 318 -14.58 16.95 0.60
N SER A 319 -15.82 16.44 0.55
CA SER A 319 -16.39 15.56 1.58
C SER A 319 -15.48 14.37 1.89
N GLU A 320 -15.38 13.94 3.14
CA GLU A 320 -14.61 12.76 3.49
C GLU A 320 -15.18 11.49 2.85
N ILE A 321 -14.33 10.75 2.14
CA ILE A 321 -14.68 9.53 1.41
C ILE A 321 -13.63 8.45 1.68
N TYR A 322 -14.00 7.20 1.40
CA TYR A 322 -13.07 6.08 1.33
C TYR A 322 -13.51 5.08 0.25
N MET A 323 -12.56 4.25 -0.21
CA MET A 323 -12.79 3.23 -1.23
C MET A 323 -12.35 1.86 -0.69
N PRO A 324 -13.28 0.99 -0.23
CA PRO A 324 -12.92 -0.29 0.38
C PRO A 324 -12.04 -1.17 -0.51
N ASN A 325 -12.31 -1.15 -1.82
CA ASN A 325 -11.63 -1.95 -2.83
C ASN A 325 -10.53 -1.18 -3.58
N ILE A 326 -9.99 -0.11 -2.98
CA ILE A 326 -8.90 0.66 -3.61
C ILE A 326 -7.66 -0.20 -3.87
N ARG A 327 -7.40 -1.20 -3.02
CA ARG A 327 -6.27 -2.13 -3.16
C ARG A 327 -6.44 -3.13 -4.32
N ASP A 328 -7.67 -3.30 -4.81
CA ASP A 328 -8.00 -4.22 -5.89
C ASP A 328 -7.87 -3.56 -7.27
N LEU A 329 -7.54 -2.27 -7.32
CA LEU A 329 -7.31 -1.55 -8.57
C LEU A 329 -6.05 -2.05 -9.28
N VAL A 330 -6.12 -2.08 -10.60
CA VAL A 330 -5.02 -2.49 -11.46
C VAL A 330 -4.14 -1.28 -11.72
N PHE A 331 -2.90 -1.37 -11.27
CA PHE A 331 -1.85 -0.38 -11.50
C PHE A 331 -1.02 -0.77 -12.72
N SER A 332 -0.69 0.21 -13.56
CA SER A 332 0.31 0.04 -14.62
C SER A 332 1.17 1.28 -14.71
N LEU A 333 2.49 1.10 -14.62
CA LEU A 333 3.45 2.18 -14.81
C LEU A 333 3.56 2.54 -16.30
N ILE A 334 3.60 3.84 -16.62
CA ILE A 334 3.84 4.36 -17.97
C ILE A 334 5.36 4.50 -18.17
N ASP A 335 5.84 4.22 -19.39
CA ASP A 335 7.26 4.34 -19.79
C ASP A 335 8.24 3.59 -18.89
N LYS A 336 7.82 2.43 -18.38
CA LYS A 336 8.60 1.57 -17.46
C LYS A 336 10.05 1.31 -17.93
N GLU A 337 10.26 1.20 -19.23
CA GLU A 337 11.55 0.84 -19.84
C GLU A 337 12.57 1.98 -19.79
N ASP A 338 12.12 3.23 -19.69
CA ASP A 338 12.97 4.42 -19.71
C ASP A 338 13.25 4.99 -18.29
N ILE A 339 12.67 4.38 -17.24
CA ILE A 339 12.75 4.88 -15.86
C ILE A 339 13.90 4.20 -15.11
N SER A 340 14.87 5.00 -14.64
CA SER A 340 15.80 4.58 -13.59
C SER A 340 15.11 4.64 -12.22
N PHE A 341 14.82 3.48 -11.62
CA PHE A 341 14.18 3.41 -10.30
C PHE A 341 15.03 4.00 -9.18
N VAL A 342 16.35 4.05 -9.34
CA VAL A 342 17.29 4.61 -8.37
C VAL A 342 17.11 6.13 -8.27
N ASP A 343 17.01 6.80 -9.41
CA ASP A 343 16.97 8.27 -9.53
C ASP A 343 15.58 8.84 -9.81
N VAL A 344 14.54 8.00 -9.71
CA VAL A 344 13.16 8.37 -10.03
C VAL A 344 12.70 9.56 -9.19
N LYS A 345 12.14 10.58 -9.85
CA LYS A 345 11.60 11.81 -9.23
C LYS A 345 10.11 11.94 -9.40
N ASN A 346 9.61 11.50 -10.54
CA ASN A 346 8.21 11.49 -10.92
C ASN A 346 7.89 10.15 -11.57
N ILE A 347 6.63 9.73 -11.44
CA ILE A 347 6.09 8.58 -12.13
C ILE A 347 4.74 8.96 -12.73
N ASP A 348 4.50 8.45 -13.93
CA ASP A 348 3.19 8.47 -14.57
C ASP A 348 2.68 7.04 -14.60
N PHE A 349 1.41 6.84 -14.26
CA PHE A 349 0.81 5.52 -14.16
C PHE A 349 -0.68 5.56 -14.45
N THR A 350 -1.25 4.43 -14.84
CA THR A 350 -2.69 4.26 -14.98
C THR A 350 -3.24 3.47 -13.81
N LEU A 351 -4.41 3.87 -13.32
CA LEU A 351 -5.25 3.04 -12.45
C LEU A 351 -6.53 2.68 -13.16
N SER A 352 -6.89 1.40 -13.11
CA SER A 352 -8.15 0.91 -13.68
C SER A 352 -8.87 -0.06 -12.75
N GLY A 353 -10.21 -0.09 -12.86
CA GLY A 353 -11.06 -0.97 -12.06
C GLY A 353 -12.45 -0.39 -11.83
N SER A 354 -13.16 -0.94 -10.85
CA SER A 354 -14.50 -0.47 -10.48
C SER A 354 -14.56 -0.14 -8.97
N PRO A 355 -13.91 0.96 -8.52
CA PRO A 355 -13.94 1.32 -7.11
C PRO A 355 -15.35 1.71 -6.66
N LYS A 356 -15.68 1.34 -5.43
CA LYS A 356 -16.88 1.83 -4.73
C LYS A 356 -16.49 2.99 -3.83
N ILE A 357 -17.02 4.17 -4.11
CA ILE A 357 -16.79 5.37 -3.31
C ILE A 357 -17.88 5.46 -2.26
N ILE A 358 -17.49 5.54 -0.99
CA ILE A 358 -18.41 5.66 0.14
C ILE A 358 -18.10 6.95 0.89
N TRP A 359 -19.14 7.77 1.11
CA TRP A 359 -19.03 9.00 1.88
C TRP A 359 -19.06 8.69 3.37
N LYS A 360 -18.09 9.22 4.11
CA LYS A 360 -18.06 9.09 5.56
C LYS A 360 -19.10 9.99 6.19
N VAL A 361 -19.73 9.48 7.24
CA VAL A 361 -20.69 10.22 8.05
C VAL A 361 -20.00 10.63 9.34
N ASP A 362 -20.01 11.92 9.65
CA ASP A 362 -19.61 12.41 10.96
C ASP A 362 -20.75 12.17 11.95
N GLU A 363 -20.69 11.02 12.62
CA GLU A 363 -21.69 10.58 13.59
C GLU A 363 -21.80 11.56 14.76
N THR A 364 -20.68 12.13 15.21
CA THR A 364 -20.67 13.03 16.36
C THR A 364 -21.37 14.35 16.05
N LYS A 365 -21.09 14.92 14.88
CA LYS A 365 -21.77 16.11 14.39
C LYS A 365 -23.25 15.83 14.12
N PHE A 366 -23.57 14.70 13.50
CA PHE A 366 -24.96 14.31 13.22
C PHE A 366 -25.79 14.11 14.48
N ALA A 367 -25.24 13.48 15.53
CA ALA A 367 -25.90 13.38 16.82
C ALA A 367 -26.14 14.76 17.45
N THR A 368 -25.12 15.62 17.40
CA THR A 368 -25.17 16.97 17.99
C THR A 368 -26.24 17.84 17.34
N ASP A 369 -26.35 17.83 16.01
CA ASP A 369 -27.31 18.64 15.26
C ASP A 369 -28.77 18.18 15.46
N LEU A 370 -28.96 16.95 15.98
CA LEU A 370 -30.26 16.38 16.33
C LEU A 370 -30.68 16.64 17.79
N LEU A 371 -29.78 17.08 18.67
CA LEU A 371 -30.09 17.30 20.08
C LEU A 371 -31.27 18.27 20.27
N SER A 372 -32.21 17.86 21.11
CA SER A 372 -33.41 18.64 21.46
C SER A 372 -34.30 19.05 20.26
N LYS A 373 -34.04 18.57 19.04
CA LYS A 373 -34.88 18.82 17.86
C LYS A 373 -36.19 18.05 17.97
N LYS A 374 -37.23 18.51 17.28
CA LYS A 374 -38.46 17.74 17.16
C LYS A 374 -38.25 16.59 16.18
N LYS A 375 -38.95 15.48 16.41
CA LYS A 375 -38.99 14.32 15.50
C LYS A 375 -39.43 14.73 14.08
N SER A 376 -40.34 15.72 13.97
CA SER A 376 -40.79 16.28 12.68
C SER A 376 -39.68 16.92 11.86
N ASP A 377 -38.63 17.41 12.53
CA ASP A 377 -37.55 18.18 11.91
C ASP A 377 -36.43 17.27 11.42
N PHE A 378 -36.51 15.95 11.68
CA PHE A 378 -35.49 14.97 11.32
C PHE A 378 -35.14 15.01 9.83
N ASN A 379 -36.15 15.04 8.95
CA ASN A 379 -35.93 15.10 7.50
C ASN A 379 -35.24 16.41 7.08
N GLN A 380 -35.50 17.52 7.78
CA GLN A 380 -34.85 18.80 7.49
C GLN A 380 -33.37 18.76 7.88
N VAL A 381 -33.04 18.15 9.02
CA VAL A 381 -31.64 17.94 9.43
C VAL A 381 -30.96 16.99 8.45
N LEU A 382 -31.60 15.89 8.06
CA LEU A 382 -31.04 14.91 7.13
C LEU A 382 -30.65 15.51 5.77
N VAL A 383 -31.42 16.46 5.25
CA VAL A 383 -31.11 17.17 3.98
C VAL A 383 -29.80 17.97 4.05
N GLN A 384 -29.34 18.35 5.24
CA GLN A 384 -28.06 19.05 5.43
C GLN A 384 -26.84 18.12 5.32
N TYR A 385 -27.05 16.81 5.19
CA TYR A 385 -26.01 15.78 5.12
C TYR A 385 -26.02 15.07 3.76
N PRO A 386 -25.40 15.67 2.71
CA PRO A 386 -25.36 15.08 1.36
C PRO A 386 -24.55 13.77 1.28
N ASN A 387 -23.81 13.44 2.34
CA ASN A 387 -23.08 12.19 2.54
C ASN A 387 -23.99 11.03 3.01
N ILE A 388 -25.26 11.29 3.33
CA ILE A 388 -26.24 10.27 3.75
C ILE A 388 -27.24 10.03 2.62
N ASP A 389 -27.42 8.78 2.22
CA ASP A 389 -28.44 8.39 1.24
C ASP A 389 -29.81 8.24 1.89
N SER A 390 -29.87 7.51 3.01
CA SER A 390 -31.10 7.34 3.78
C SER A 390 -30.83 7.08 5.26
N ALA A 391 -31.81 7.35 6.11
CA ALA A 391 -31.70 7.10 7.54
C ALA A 391 -33.04 6.62 8.14
N VAL A 392 -32.96 5.67 9.07
CA VAL A 392 -34.12 5.09 9.77
C VAL A 392 -34.08 5.52 11.24
N LEU A 393 -35.10 6.27 11.66
CA LEU A 393 -35.23 6.80 13.01
C LEU A 393 -36.16 5.95 13.88
N VAL A 394 -35.67 5.51 15.04
CA VAL A 394 -36.45 4.84 16.09
C VAL A 394 -36.29 5.60 17.40
N ILE A 395 -37.34 6.29 17.84
CA ILE A 395 -37.37 6.98 19.14
C ILE A 395 -38.08 6.08 20.16
N ARG A 396 -37.46 5.93 21.33
CA ARG A 396 -38.03 5.25 22.49
C ARG A 396 -38.13 6.22 23.67
N PRO A 397 -39.23 6.13 24.43
CA PRO A 397 -40.49 5.47 24.09
C PRO A 397 -41.21 6.14 22.89
N PHE A 398 -42.02 5.40 22.12
CA PHE A 398 -42.53 5.80 20.80
C PHE A 398 -43.40 7.07 20.78
N TRP A 399 -43.96 7.46 21.92
CA TRP A 399 -44.76 8.68 22.11
C TRP A 399 -43.92 9.97 22.26
N LYS A 400 -42.59 9.87 22.37
CA LYS A 400 -41.72 11.05 22.45
C LYS A 400 -41.69 11.77 21.10
N SER A 401 -41.91 13.08 21.14
CA SER A 401 -41.96 13.94 19.95
C SER A 401 -40.66 14.68 19.67
N SER A 402 -39.64 14.53 20.52
CA SER A 402 -38.34 15.18 20.40
C SER A 402 -37.19 14.20 20.65
N PHE A 403 -36.03 14.57 20.13
CA PHE A 403 -34.76 13.90 20.42
C PHE A 403 -34.33 14.15 21.88
N PRO A 404 -33.53 13.24 22.46
CA PRO A 404 -32.90 13.43 23.76
C PRO A 404 -32.03 14.71 23.81
N GLU A 405 -31.86 15.24 25.01
CA GLU A 405 -31.01 16.42 25.27
C GLU A 405 -29.53 16.08 25.40
N LYS A 406 -29.22 14.80 25.65
CA LYS A 406 -27.85 14.30 25.83
C LYS A 406 -27.46 13.42 24.65
N SER A 407 -26.27 13.65 24.11
CA SER A 407 -25.73 12.85 22.99
C SER A 407 -25.60 11.37 23.33
N GLU A 408 -25.34 11.03 24.59
CA GLU A 408 -25.24 9.64 25.08
C GLU A 408 -26.53 8.83 24.86
N ASN A 409 -27.68 9.51 24.76
CA ASN A 409 -28.97 8.87 24.53
C ASN A 409 -29.33 8.79 23.03
N ILE A 410 -28.46 9.25 22.14
CA ILE A 410 -28.60 9.13 20.69
C ILE A 410 -27.57 8.11 20.19
N GLU A 411 -28.06 6.94 19.81
CA GLU A 411 -27.26 5.88 19.20
C GLU A 411 -27.34 6.02 17.67
N ILE A 412 -26.20 6.32 17.04
CA ILE A 412 -26.09 6.29 15.57
C ILE A 412 -25.40 4.99 15.18
N ILE A 413 -25.99 4.28 14.22
CA ILE A 413 -25.40 3.10 13.61
C ILE A 413 -25.27 3.38 12.11
N VAL A 414 -24.04 3.48 11.62
CA VAL A 414 -23.79 3.60 10.18
C VAL A 414 -23.66 2.21 9.58
N ASN A 415 -24.61 1.85 8.71
CA ASN A 415 -24.60 0.59 7.98
C ASN A 415 -23.78 0.75 6.71
N TYR A 416 -22.45 0.65 6.84
CA TYR A 416 -21.57 0.65 5.69
C TYR A 416 -21.82 -0.59 4.83
N PRO A 417 -21.99 -0.43 3.50
CA PRO A 417 -22.12 -1.57 2.61
C PRO A 417 -20.85 -2.42 2.70
N LYS A 418 -21.03 -3.74 2.66
CA LYS A 418 -19.93 -4.70 2.60
C LYS A 418 -19.12 -4.57 1.32
#